data_AF-A0A662GNN3-F1
#
_entry.id   AF-A0A662GNN3-F1
#
_cell.length_a   1.000
_cell.length_b   1.000
_cell.length_c   1.000
_cell.angle_alpha   90.00
_cell.angle_beta   90.00
_cell.angle_gamma   90.00
#
_symmetry.space_group_name_H-M   'P 1'
#
loop_
_entity.id
_entity.type
_entity.pdbx_description
1 polymer ?
#
loop_
_entity_poly.entity_id
_entity_poly.type
_entity_poly.pdbx_seq_one_letter_code
_entity_poly.pdbx_strand_id
1 'polypeptide(L)'
;IEEGKRTLRIIDFFDEDTLSVHLKEGIRPMAKKGTPGNWRFEPIREEPMTREELEFMIREIIEEVRRPDVRGFIEIERPSSTIIQLEDLRIVITKPPFSDAIEITAVRPVRRLKLEEYNLPERLINRLKYRAEGILIAGPPGHGKTTFAQALAEFYKNLGKIVKTIEAPRDMVLPKEITRYSKTFGTSNEIHDILLLSRPDYTIFDEMRNPEDFQLFSDLRLAGVGMVGVIHATTAVDAIQRFIGKVELGMIPSIIDTVIFMHKGEVNRVLALKTTVKVPHGLQSEDLARPVVVIYDFITGKPMFEIYTFGERTFVVPISREAARELYGPEEEPVEEARKGVALPYVIHVRKKSYIFDFGRGKAGKTVTAYLGSRFLFADIISKSGTIKIEKRSKLGRIVKDAMSQGQRLVFYEEEE
;
A
#
# COMPACT_ATOMS: atom_id res chain seq x y z
N ILE A 1 -26.70 -21.85 -42.91
CA ILE A 1 -26.60 -23.02 -42.01
C ILE A 1 -25.95 -22.48 -40.75
N GLU A 2 -26.74 -22.20 -39.72
CA GLU A 2 -26.22 -21.82 -38.41
C GLU A 2 -25.49 -23.03 -37.84
N GLU A 3 -24.15 -22.99 -37.84
CA GLU A 3 -23.36 -23.92 -37.04
C GLU A 3 -23.71 -23.65 -35.58
N GLY A 4 -24.49 -24.56 -34.99
CA GLY A 4 -24.84 -24.51 -33.57
C GLY A 4 -23.57 -24.40 -32.76
N LYS A 5 -23.46 -23.33 -31.95
CA LYS A 5 -22.43 -23.19 -30.93
C LYS A 5 -22.40 -24.49 -30.10
N ARG A 6 -21.37 -25.32 -30.28
CA ARG A 6 -21.08 -26.40 -29.33
C ARG A 6 -20.75 -25.73 -28.01
N THR A 7 -21.67 -25.80 -27.05
CA THR A 7 -21.41 -25.41 -25.68
C THR A 7 -20.36 -26.35 -25.11
N LEU A 8 -19.27 -25.80 -24.57
CA LEU A 8 -18.22 -26.59 -23.92
C LEU A 8 -18.81 -27.34 -22.73
N ARG A 9 -18.50 -28.63 -22.60
CA ARG A 9 -18.96 -29.45 -21.46
C ARG A 9 -18.61 -28.86 -20.10
N ILE A 10 -17.47 -28.18 -19.97
CA ILE A 10 -17.08 -27.58 -18.68
C ILE A 10 -18.07 -26.50 -18.23
N ILE A 11 -18.76 -25.83 -19.16
CA ILE A 11 -19.77 -24.81 -18.85
C ILE A 11 -21.00 -25.45 -18.23
N ASP A 12 -21.35 -26.68 -18.60
CA ASP A 12 -22.51 -27.41 -18.07
C ASP A 12 -22.38 -27.73 -16.56
N PHE A 13 -21.17 -27.65 -16.01
CA PHE A 13 -20.90 -27.81 -14.57
C PHE A 13 -21.17 -26.51 -13.76
N PHE A 14 -21.47 -25.39 -14.42
CA PHE A 14 -21.77 -24.11 -13.77
C PHE A 14 -23.25 -23.75 -13.87
N ASP A 15 -23.88 -23.48 -12.72
CA ASP A 15 -25.18 -22.79 -12.65
C ASP A 15 -24.97 -21.29 -12.34
N GLU A 16 -26.02 -20.58 -11.94
CA GLU A 16 -25.95 -19.15 -11.59
C GLU A 16 -25.17 -18.87 -10.29
N ASP A 17 -25.11 -19.84 -9.37
CA ASP A 17 -24.52 -19.70 -8.04
C ASP A 17 -23.14 -20.37 -7.91
N THR A 18 -22.71 -21.14 -8.92
CA THR A 18 -21.40 -21.80 -8.94
C THR A 18 -20.27 -20.79 -9.17
N LEU A 19 -19.42 -20.63 -8.15
CA LEU A 19 -18.20 -19.83 -8.18
C LEU A 19 -17.05 -20.56 -8.86
N SER A 20 -16.91 -21.86 -8.59
CA SER A 20 -15.88 -22.70 -9.20
C SER A 20 -16.28 -24.17 -9.26
N VAL A 21 -15.71 -24.89 -10.21
CA VAL A 21 -15.85 -26.33 -10.36
C VAL A 21 -14.48 -26.98 -10.22
N HIS A 22 -14.46 -28.15 -9.58
CA HIS A 22 -13.27 -28.92 -9.26
C HIS A 22 -13.49 -30.36 -9.71
N LEU A 23 -12.73 -30.78 -10.72
CA LEU A 23 -12.86 -32.07 -11.39
C LEU A 23 -11.53 -32.82 -11.23
N LYS A 24 -11.55 -33.99 -10.60
CA LYS A 24 -10.33 -34.78 -10.35
C LYS A 24 -10.57 -36.26 -10.63
N GLU A 25 -9.59 -36.92 -11.27
CA GLU A 25 -9.66 -38.33 -11.64
C GLU A 25 -9.99 -39.21 -10.43
N GLY A 26 -11.00 -40.07 -10.56
CA GLY A 26 -11.47 -40.99 -9.52
C GLY A 26 -12.30 -40.33 -8.41
N ILE A 27 -12.56 -39.02 -8.49
CA ILE A 27 -13.35 -38.27 -7.51
C ILE A 27 -14.60 -37.71 -8.19
N ARG A 28 -15.71 -37.66 -7.45
CA ARG A 28 -16.94 -37.02 -7.93
C ARG A 28 -16.70 -35.53 -8.20
N PRO A 29 -17.27 -34.96 -9.27
CA PRO A 29 -17.10 -33.54 -9.58
C PRO A 29 -17.77 -32.67 -8.52
N MET A 30 -17.07 -31.63 -8.07
CA MET A 30 -17.54 -30.74 -7.00
C MET A 30 -17.69 -29.31 -7.51
N ALA A 31 -18.77 -28.65 -7.11
CA ALA A 31 -18.99 -27.21 -7.31
C ALA A 31 -18.83 -26.49 -5.97
N LYS A 32 -18.19 -25.32 -6.00
CA LYS A 32 -18.21 -24.34 -4.91
C LYS A 32 -19.32 -23.34 -5.19
N LYS A 33 -20.40 -23.37 -4.41
CA LYS A 33 -21.57 -22.53 -4.61
C LYS A 33 -21.73 -21.46 -3.53
N GLY A 34 -22.26 -20.30 -3.91
CA GLY A 34 -22.59 -19.20 -3.02
C GLY A 34 -21.86 -17.90 -3.36
N THR A 35 -21.51 -17.12 -2.34
CA THR A 35 -20.86 -15.81 -2.50
C THR A 35 -19.48 -15.79 -1.83
N PRO A 36 -18.58 -14.86 -2.22
CA PRO A 36 -17.32 -14.70 -1.52
C PRO A 36 -17.54 -14.47 -0.02
N GLY A 37 -16.85 -15.25 0.81
CA GLY A 37 -17.01 -15.21 2.27
C GLY A 37 -18.14 -16.10 2.82
N ASN A 38 -19.09 -16.55 2.00
CA ASN A 38 -20.14 -17.48 2.40
C ASN A 38 -20.46 -18.47 1.26
N TRP A 39 -19.80 -19.62 1.29
CA TRP A 39 -19.86 -20.64 0.25
C TRP A 39 -19.83 -22.05 0.84
N ARG A 40 -20.29 -23.03 0.05
CA ARG A 40 -20.22 -24.47 0.38
C ARG A 40 -19.83 -25.31 -0.83
N PHE A 41 -19.24 -26.48 -0.58
CA PHE A 41 -18.98 -27.46 -1.63
C PHE A 41 -20.17 -28.41 -1.78
N GLU A 42 -20.60 -28.61 -3.02
CA GLU A 42 -21.68 -29.53 -3.37
C GLU A 42 -21.22 -30.47 -4.50
N PRO A 43 -21.51 -31.77 -4.42
CA PRO A 43 -21.29 -32.66 -5.56
C PRO A 43 -22.22 -32.28 -6.71
N ILE A 44 -21.68 -32.28 -7.94
CA ILE A 44 -22.45 -31.99 -9.15
C ILE A 44 -23.19 -33.25 -9.63
N ARG A 45 -22.54 -34.40 -9.48
CA ARG A 45 -23.10 -35.76 -9.63
C ARG A 45 -22.34 -36.72 -8.71
N GLU A 46 -22.88 -37.93 -8.52
CA GLU A 46 -22.25 -38.94 -7.65
C GLU A 46 -21.20 -39.79 -8.38
N GLU A 47 -21.35 -39.99 -9.70
CA GLU A 47 -20.39 -40.78 -10.47
C GLU A 47 -19.02 -40.05 -10.54
N PRO A 48 -17.91 -40.74 -10.21
CA PRO A 48 -16.57 -40.17 -10.29
C PRO A 48 -16.15 -39.78 -11.72
N MET A 49 -15.31 -38.75 -11.83
CA MET A 49 -14.69 -38.38 -13.10
C MET A 49 -13.69 -39.46 -13.53
N THR A 50 -13.82 -39.96 -14.76
CA THR A 50 -12.83 -40.89 -15.33
C THR A 50 -11.67 -40.13 -15.97
N ARG A 51 -10.55 -40.82 -16.19
CA ARG A 51 -9.39 -40.26 -16.91
C ARG A 51 -9.79 -39.84 -18.32
N GLU A 52 -10.51 -40.69 -19.05
CA GLU A 52 -10.92 -40.45 -20.43
C GLU A 52 -11.83 -39.23 -20.55
N GLU A 53 -12.74 -39.03 -19.58
CA GLU A 53 -13.64 -37.88 -19.53
C GLU A 53 -12.86 -36.59 -19.33
N LEU A 54 -11.94 -36.56 -18.36
CA LEU A 54 -11.09 -35.39 -18.10
C LEU A 54 -10.18 -35.08 -19.29
N GLU A 55 -9.55 -36.08 -19.89
CA GLU A 55 -8.73 -35.90 -21.09
C GLU A 55 -9.54 -35.35 -22.26
N PHE A 56 -10.80 -35.79 -22.41
CA PHE A 56 -11.70 -35.23 -23.42
C PHE A 56 -11.99 -33.76 -23.15
N MET A 57 -12.35 -33.41 -21.90
CA MET A 57 -12.62 -32.02 -21.52
C MET A 57 -11.38 -31.13 -21.74
N ILE A 58 -10.19 -31.62 -21.41
CA ILE A 58 -8.92 -30.91 -21.67
C ILE A 58 -8.76 -30.63 -23.16
N ARG A 59 -9.00 -31.62 -24.04
CA ARG A 59 -8.93 -31.42 -25.49
C ARG A 59 -9.92 -30.36 -25.96
N GLU A 60 -11.18 -30.42 -25.54
CA GLU A 60 -12.19 -29.41 -25.88
C GLU A 60 -11.78 -28.01 -25.44
N ILE A 61 -11.29 -27.85 -24.21
CA ILE A 61 -10.85 -26.55 -23.67
C ILE A 61 -9.68 -25.99 -24.51
N ILE A 62 -8.71 -26.84 -24.86
CA ILE A 62 -7.52 -26.44 -25.66
C ILE A 62 -7.90 -26.12 -27.11
N GLU A 63 -8.85 -26.85 -27.71
CA GLU A 63 -9.35 -26.57 -29.05
C GLU A 63 -10.10 -25.24 -29.08
N GLU A 64 -11.00 -25.01 -28.10
CA GLU A 64 -11.83 -23.82 -28.06
C GLU A 64 -11.03 -22.55 -27.75
N VAL A 65 -10.05 -22.61 -26.84
CA VAL A 65 -9.19 -21.44 -26.55
C VAL A 65 -8.33 -21.00 -27.74
N ARG A 66 -8.07 -21.91 -28.70
CA ARG A 66 -7.29 -21.62 -29.91
C ARG A 66 -8.14 -21.04 -31.04
N ARG A 67 -9.47 -21.00 -30.90
CA ARG A 67 -10.35 -20.45 -31.91
C ARG A 67 -10.22 -18.92 -31.98
N PRO A 68 -10.10 -18.32 -33.19
CA PRO A 68 -9.92 -16.87 -33.34
C PRO A 68 -11.09 -16.02 -32.83
N ASP A 69 -12.30 -16.57 -32.85
CA ASP A 69 -13.54 -15.89 -32.46
C ASP A 69 -13.83 -15.97 -30.95
N VAL A 70 -13.16 -16.88 -30.25
CA VAL A 70 -13.34 -17.10 -28.81
C VAL A 70 -12.46 -16.15 -28.01
N ARG A 71 -13.00 -15.61 -26.92
CA ARG A 71 -12.23 -14.77 -26.01
C ARG A 71 -11.40 -15.64 -25.07
N GLY A 72 -10.33 -16.26 -25.56
CA GLY A 72 -9.44 -17.05 -24.71
C GLY A 72 -7.96 -16.91 -25.08
N PHE A 73 -7.10 -17.25 -24.14
CA PHE A 73 -5.68 -17.47 -24.39
C PHE A 73 -5.10 -18.44 -23.34
N ILE A 74 -4.08 -19.18 -23.76
CA ILE A 74 -3.29 -19.98 -22.83
C ILE A 74 -2.30 -19.05 -22.15
N GLU A 75 -2.43 -18.90 -20.84
CA GLU A 75 -1.57 -18.03 -20.03
C GLU A 75 -0.25 -18.73 -19.71
N ILE A 76 -0.29 -20.00 -19.29
CA ILE A 76 0.91 -20.79 -19.02
C ILE A 76 0.71 -22.16 -19.63
N GLU A 77 1.68 -22.64 -20.39
CA GLU A 77 1.71 -24.02 -20.91
C GLU A 77 3.03 -24.67 -20.50
N ARG A 78 2.96 -25.58 -19.53
CA ARG A 78 4.07 -26.42 -19.06
C ARG A 78 3.73 -27.89 -19.31
N PRO A 79 4.72 -28.80 -19.27
CA PRO A 79 4.48 -30.22 -19.52
C PRO A 79 3.38 -30.85 -18.67
N SER A 80 3.19 -30.38 -17.42
CA SER A 80 2.25 -30.96 -16.44
C SER A 80 1.31 -29.96 -15.78
N SER A 81 1.32 -28.70 -16.22
CA SER A 81 0.37 -27.68 -15.75
C SER A 81 0.06 -26.67 -16.86
N THR A 82 -1.22 -26.33 -16.99
CA THR A 82 -1.69 -25.36 -17.98
C THR A 82 -2.67 -24.41 -17.30
N ILE A 83 -2.49 -23.10 -17.51
CA ILE A 83 -3.41 -22.06 -17.06
C ILE A 83 -4.01 -21.40 -18.29
N ILE A 84 -5.33 -21.34 -18.35
CA ILE A 84 -6.09 -20.90 -19.51
C ILE A 84 -7.11 -19.87 -19.02
N GLN A 85 -7.16 -18.73 -19.71
CA GLN A 85 -8.30 -17.83 -19.63
C GLN A 85 -9.21 -18.15 -20.81
N LEU A 86 -10.47 -18.53 -20.54
CA LEU A 86 -11.45 -18.89 -21.56
C LEU A 86 -12.77 -18.20 -21.25
N GLU A 87 -13.11 -17.19 -22.04
CA GLU A 87 -14.20 -16.26 -21.79
C GLU A 87 -14.16 -15.67 -20.37
N ASP A 88 -15.17 -15.96 -19.57
CA ASP A 88 -15.30 -15.59 -18.16
C ASP A 88 -14.80 -16.69 -17.21
N LEU A 89 -14.15 -17.75 -17.70
CA LEU A 89 -13.57 -18.80 -16.88
C LEU A 89 -12.05 -18.70 -16.83
N ARG A 90 -11.49 -18.82 -15.62
CA ARG A 90 -10.08 -19.14 -15.42
C ARG A 90 -9.96 -20.63 -15.14
N ILE A 91 -9.30 -21.35 -16.03
CA ILE A 91 -9.16 -22.81 -15.99
C ILE A 91 -7.71 -23.17 -15.70
N VAL A 92 -7.49 -23.96 -14.66
CA VAL A 92 -6.20 -24.54 -14.27
C VAL A 92 -6.28 -26.04 -14.47
N ILE A 93 -5.37 -26.58 -15.27
CA ILE A 93 -5.27 -28.00 -15.57
C ILE A 93 -3.94 -28.50 -15.02
N THR A 94 -3.95 -29.58 -14.25
CA THR A 94 -2.76 -30.25 -13.75
C THR A 94 -2.81 -31.74 -14.08
N LYS A 95 -1.64 -32.35 -14.30
CA LYS A 95 -1.51 -33.78 -14.58
C LYS A 95 -0.21 -34.34 -14.00
N PRO A 96 -0.10 -35.67 -13.84
CA PRO A 96 1.16 -36.29 -13.43
C PRO A 96 2.33 -35.91 -14.37
N PRO A 97 3.58 -35.82 -13.85
CA PRO A 97 3.98 -36.04 -12.46
C PRO A 97 3.81 -34.83 -11.51
N PHE A 98 3.24 -33.70 -11.95
CA PHE A 98 3.09 -32.52 -11.10
C PHE A 98 1.99 -32.68 -10.04
N SER A 99 0.87 -33.30 -10.43
CA SER A 99 -0.21 -33.74 -9.55
C SER A 99 -0.25 -35.27 -9.45
N ASP A 100 -0.93 -35.80 -8.45
CA ASP A 100 -1.16 -37.24 -8.25
C ASP A 100 -2.12 -37.85 -9.28
N ALA A 101 -2.99 -37.04 -9.87
CA ALA A 101 -4.01 -37.40 -10.84
C ALA A 101 -4.30 -36.22 -11.79
N ILE A 102 -5.04 -36.46 -12.87
CA ILE A 102 -5.54 -35.36 -13.71
C ILE A 102 -6.56 -34.54 -12.90
N GLU A 103 -6.40 -33.22 -12.91
CA GLU A 103 -7.30 -32.28 -12.25
C GLU A 103 -7.57 -31.06 -13.14
N ILE A 104 -8.83 -30.63 -13.18
CA ILE A 104 -9.29 -29.40 -13.82
C ILE A 104 -10.02 -28.58 -12.76
N THR A 105 -9.51 -27.39 -12.47
CA THR A 105 -10.22 -26.38 -11.66
C THR A 105 -10.61 -25.23 -12.56
N ALA A 106 -11.90 -24.91 -12.66
CA ALA A 106 -12.37 -23.74 -13.38
C ALA A 106 -13.11 -22.79 -12.43
N VAL A 107 -12.82 -21.50 -12.52
CA VAL A 107 -13.35 -20.46 -11.63
C VAL A 107 -14.00 -19.37 -12.46
N ARG A 108 -15.23 -18.98 -12.10
CA ARG A 108 -15.82 -17.72 -12.56
C ARG A 108 -15.31 -16.59 -11.67
N PRO A 109 -14.64 -15.57 -12.22
CA PRO A 109 -14.31 -14.37 -11.49
C PRO A 109 -15.57 -13.74 -10.91
N VAL A 110 -15.51 -13.39 -9.64
CA VAL A 110 -16.62 -12.75 -8.93
C VAL A 110 -16.94 -11.41 -9.59
N ARG A 111 -18.25 -11.12 -9.70
CA ARG A 111 -18.89 -9.85 -10.08
C ARG A 111 -17.96 -8.64 -10.10
N ARG A 112 -17.84 -8.01 -11.27
CA ARG A 112 -17.13 -6.74 -11.48
C ARG A 112 -17.84 -5.63 -10.71
N LEU A 113 -17.17 -5.03 -9.73
CA LEU A 113 -17.65 -3.81 -9.10
C LEU A 113 -17.34 -2.64 -10.04
N LYS A 114 -18.34 -1.82 -10.34
CA LYS A 114 -18.11 -0.56 -11.05
C LYS A 114 -17.65 0.52 -10.08
N LEU A 115 -16.96 1.55 -10.57
CA LEU A 115 -16.45 2.61 -9.70
C LEU A 115 -17.60 3.35 -8.98
N GLU A 116 -18.77 3.45 -9.62
CA GLU A 116 -19.97 4.07 -9.04
C GLU A 116 -20.50 3.30 -7.82
N GLU A 117 -20.29 1.99 -7.77
CA GLU A 117 -20.77 1.13 -6.67
C GLU A 117 -19.96 1.35 -5.37
N TYR A 118 -18.78 1.98 -5.45
CA TYR A 118 -17.99 2.38 -4.28
C TYR A 118 -18.52 3.65 -3.59
N ASN A 119 -19.55 4.32 -4.14
CA ASN A 119 -20.15 5.54 -3.58
C ASN A 119 -19.13 6.62 -3.20
N LEU A 120 -18.13 6.82 -4.06
CA LEU A 120 -17.04 7.76 -3.79
C LEU A 120 -17.57 9.21 -3.71
N PRO A 121 -17.02 10.05 -2.82
CA PRO A 121 -17.37 11.47 -2.77
C PRO A 121 -17.14 12.15 -4.13
N GLU A 122 -18.03 13.05 -4.54
CA GLU A 122 -17.94 13.74 -5.84
C GLU A 122 -16.59 14.45 -6.02
N ARG A 123 -16.06 15.02 -4.94
CA ARG A 123 -14.73 15.65 -4.91
C ARG A 123 -13.61 14.68 -5.31
N LEU A 124 -13.70 13.42 -4.91
CA LEU A 124 -12.75 12.37 -5.29
C LEU A 124 -12.94 11.94 -6.74
N ILE A 125 -14.19 11.76 -7.17
CA ILE A 125 -14.51 11.44 -8.57
C ILE A 125 -13.94 12.53 -9.50
N ASN A 126 -14.16 13.80 -9.18
CA ASN A 126 -13.63 14.93 -9.97
C ASN A 126 -12.10 14.99 -9.95
N ARG A 127 -11.46 14.63 -8.82
CA ARG A 127 -10.01 14.49 -8.76
C ARG A 127 -9.52 13.40 -9.73
N LEU A 128 -10.14 12.23 -9.70
CA LEU A 128 -9.79 11.10 -10.57
C LEU A 128 -9.99 11.44 -12.05
N LYS A 129 -11.04 12.18 -12.40
CA LYS A 129 -11.35 12.59 -13.78
C LYS A 129 -10.35 13.58 -14.38
N TYR A 130 -9.93 14.58 -13.59
CA TYR A 130 -9.33 15.80 -14.15
C TYR A 130 -7.93 16.13 -13.65
N ARG A 131 -7.42 15.46 -12.60
CA ARG A 131 -6.14 15.85 -11.98
C ARG A 131 -5.23 14.70 -11.57
N ALA A 132 -5.77 13.56 -11.17
CA ALA A 132 -4.95 12.48 -10.65
C ALA A 132 -4.27 11.73 -11.78
N GLU A 133 -2.96 11.79 -11.85
CA GLU A 133 -2.15 11.14 -12.88
C GLU A 133 -1.18 10.12 -12.27
N GLY A 134 -0.78 10.31 -11.01
CA GLY A 134 0.04 9.39 -10.23
C GLY A 134 -0.75 8.84 -9.07
N ILE A 135 -1.42 7.72 -9.28
CA ILE A 135 -2.32 7.11 -8.31
C ILE A 135 -1.66 5.85 -7.74
N LEU A 136 -1.64 5.73 -6.42
CA LEU A 136 -1.32 4.46 -5.75
C LEU A 136 -2.58 3.90 -5.09
N ILE A 137 -2.89 2.63 -5.36
CA ILE A 137 -3.92 1.88 -4.66
C ILE A 137 -3.20 0.99 -3.64
N ALA A 138 -3.32 1.36 -2.38
CA ALA A 138 -2.61 0.75 -1.26
C ALA A 138 -3.56 -0.05 -0.35
N GLY A 139 -3.03 -0.95 0.47
CA GLY A 139 -3.81 -1.69 1.47
C GLY A 139 -3.36 -3.15 1.66
N PRO A 140 -3.85 -3.82 2.72
CA PRO A 140 -3.48 -5.20 3.03
C PRO A 140 -3.86 -6.18 1.91
N PRO A 141 -3.21 -7.36 1.83
CA PRO A 141 -3.64 -8.44 0.94
C PRO A 141 -5.12 -8.80 1.15
N GLY A 142 -5.85 -9.08 0.06
CA GLY A 142 -7.27 -9.46 0.12
C GLY A 142 -8.28 -8.33 0.36
N HIS A 143 -7.84 -7.07 0.49
CA HIS A 143 -8.74 -5.94 0.79
C HIS A 143 -9.35 -5.25 -0.45
N GLY A 144 -9.43 -5.94 -1.60
CA GLY A 144 -10.13 -5.45 -2.79
C GLY A 144 -9.38 -4.43 -3.66
N LYS A 145 -8.04 -4.35 -3.54
CA LYS A 145 -7.20 -3.41 -4.32
C LYS A 145 -7.27 -3.63 -5.83
N THR A 146 -7.00 -4.86 -6.26
CA THR A 146 -7.04 -5.24 -7.67
C THR A 146 -8.45 -5.08 -8.24
N THR A 147 -9.50 -5.36 -7.44
CA THR A 147 -10.89 -5.09 -7.82
C THR A 147 -11.16 -3.61 -8.04
N PHE A 148 -10.70 -2.74 -7.13
CA PHE A 148 -10.83 -1.29 -7.30
C PHE A 148 -10.01 -0.77 -8.50
N ALA A 149 -8.81 -1.32 -8.73
CA ALA A 149 -7.99 -1.00 -9.89
C ALA A 149 -8.69 -1.36 -11.21
N GLN A 150 -9.36 -2.51 -11.27
CA GLN A 150 -10.18 -2.89 -12.42
C GLN A 150 -11.35 -1.93 -12.64
N ALA A 151 -12.06 -1.57 -11.57
CA ALA A 151 -13.16 -0.60 -11.64
C ALA A 151 -12.67 0.76 -12.16
N LEU A 152 -11.50 1.20 -11.72
CA LEU A 152 -10.87 2.44 -12.16
C LEU A 152 -10.41 2.37 -13.62
N ALA A 153 -9.93 1.21 -14.08
CA ALA A 153 -9.58 0.95 -15.48
C ALA A 153 -10.79 1.14 -16.40
N GLU A 154 -11.90 0.49 -16.05
CA GLU A 154 -13.14 0.57 -16.81
C GLU A 154 -13.72 1.98 -16.79
N PHE A 155 -13.64 2.66 -15.64
CA PHE A 155 -14.04 4.06 -15.51
C PHE A 155 -13.26 4.98 -16.48
N TYR A 156 -11.94 4.90 -16.50
CA TYR A 156 -11.12 5.69 -17.44
C TYR A 156 -11.42 5.35 -18.90
N LYS A 157 -11.58 4.05 -19.22
CA LYS A 157 -11.98 3.61 -20.56
C LYS A 157 -13.31 4.22 -20.98
N ASN A 158 -14.30 4.27 -20.08
CA ASN A 158 -15.62 4.85 -20.35
C ASN A 158 -15.59 6.38 -20.51
N LEU A 159 -14.54 7.05 -20.01
CA LEU A 159 -14.25 8.46 -20.29
C LEU A 159 -13.53 8.66 -21.64
N GLY A 160 -13.33 7.60 -22.43
CA GLY A 160 -12.63 7.65 -23.71
C GLY A 160 -11.11 7.65 -23.59
N LYS A 161 -10.55 7.29 -22.43
CA LYS A 161 -9.10 7.19 -22.23
C LYS A 161 -8.55 5.87 -22.74
N ILE A 162 -7.35 5.91 -23.32
CA ILE A 162 -6.59 4.70 -23.69
C ILE A 162 -5.96 4.13 -22.43
N VAL A 163 -6.44 2.98 -21.99
CA VAL A 163 -5.96 2.31 -20.78
C VAL A 163 -5.22 1.03 -21.15
N LYS A 164 -4.10 0.78 -20.47
CA LYS A 164 -3.35 -0.47 -20.54
C LYS A 164 -3.05 -1.00 -19.14
N THR A 165 -2.71 -2.27 -19.01
CA THR A 165 -2.30 -2.86 -17.73
C THR A 165 -0.97 -3.61 -17.84
N ILE A 166 -0.27 -3.70 -16.71
CA ILE A 166 0.90 -4.54 -16.49
C ILE A 166 0.55 -5.46 -15.33
N GLU A 167 0.59 -6.78 -15.55
CA GLU A 167 0.09 -7.78 -14.59
C GLU A 167 1.03 -8.99 -14.50
N ALA A 168 1.02 -9.68 -13.35
CA ALA A 168 1.91 -10.81 -13.08
C ALA A 168 1.30 -11.79 -12.06
N PRO A 169 0.44 -12.76 -12.45
CA PRO A 169 -0.13 -13.05 -13.77
C PRO A 169 -1.27 -12.09 -14.20
N ARG A 170 -1.82 -12.27 -15.41
CA ARG A 170 -2.91 -11.45 -15.99
C ARG A 170 -4.28 -11.79 -15.38
N ASP A 171 -4.45 -11.43 -14.12
CA ASP A 171 -5.60 -11.78 -13.29
C ASP A 171 -6.78 -10.81 -13.41
N MET A 172 -6.58 -9.61 -13.99
CA MET A 172 -7.63 -8.62 -14.14
C MET A 172 -8.64 -8.98 -15.22
N VAL A 173 -9.93 -8.86 -14.90
CA VAL A 173 -11.03 -9.21 -15.80
C VAL A 173 -11.60 -7.95 -16.43
N LEU A 174 -10.97 -7.52 -17.52
CA LEU A 174 -11.22 -6.22 -18.16
C LEU A 174 -11.98 -6.36 -19.50
N PRO A 175 -12.48 -5.27 -20.12
CA PRO A 175 -12.98 -5.27 -21.51
C PRO A 175 -11.87 -5.56 -22.54
N LYS A 176 -12.23 -5.91 -23.78
CA LYS A 176 -11.25 -6.27 -24.84
C LYS A 176 -10.43 -5.05 -25.30
N GLU A 177 -10.99 -3.86 -25.13
CA GLU A 177 -10.41 -2.57 -25.50
C GLU A 177 -9.22 -2.18 -24.60
N ILE A 178 -9.11 -2.79 -23.41
CA ILE A 178 -7.98 -2.55 -22.50
C ILE A 178 -6.89 -3.60 -22.77
N THR A 179 -5.74 -3.14 -23.26
CA THR A 179 -4.60 -4.03 -23.55
C THR A 179 -3.90 -4.45 -22.26
N ARG A 180 -3.63 -5.75 -22.10
CA ARG A 180 -3.01 -6.31 -20.89
C ARG A 180 -1.64 -6.91 -21.19
N TYR A 181 -0.59 -6.33 -20.62
CA TYR A 181 0.78 -6.84 -20.69
C TYR A 181 1.05 -7.79 -19.53
N SER A 182 1.76 -8.89 -19.80
CA SER A 182 2.21 -9.81 -18.77
C SER A 182 3.69 -9.58 -18.47
N LYS A 183 4.00 -9.27 -17.22
CA LYS A 183 5.38 -9.19 -16.71
C LYS A 183 6.08 -10.56 -16.66
N THR A 184 5.31 -11.64 -16.72
CA THR A 184 5.85 -13.01 -16.76
C THR A 184 6.42 -13.35 -18.14
N PHE A 185 5.90 -12.73 -19.20
CA PHE A 185 6.31 -12.98 -20.58
C PHE A 185 7.15 -11.86 -21.20
N GLY A 186 6.94 -10.60 -20.78
CA GLY A 186 7.71 -9.45 -21.22
C GLY A 186 8.76 -9.05 -20.19
N THR A 187 9.92 -8.58 -20.66
CA THR A 187 10.92 -7.99 -19.76
C THR A 187 10.48 -6.60 -19.30
N SER A 188 10.98 -6.13 -18.16
CA SER A 188 10.70 -4.77 -17.68
C SER A 188 11.10 -3.70 -18.71
N ASN A 189 12.21 -3.92 -19.43
CA ASN A 189 12.70 -3.00 -20.47
C ASN A 189 11.79 -2.99 -21.70
N GLU A 190 11.33 -4.17 -22.14
CA GLU A 190 10.39 -4.26 -23.25
C GLU A 190 9.06 -3.57 -22.94
N ILE A 191 8.53 -3.80 -21.73
CA ILE A 191 7.31 -3.12 -21.26
C ILE A 191 7.52 -1.60 -21.21
N HIS A 192 8.65 -1.16 -20.68
CA HIS A 192 9.05 0.24 -20.63
C HIS A 192 9.06 0.88 -22.03
N ASP A 193 9.79 0.29 -22.98
CA ASP A 193 9.95 0.84 -24.33
C ASP A 193 8.61 0.89 -25.08
N ILE A 194 7.81 -0.18 -24.98
CA ILE A 194 6.47 -0.23 -25.59
C ILE A 194 5.56 0.86 -25.00
N LEU A 195 5.59 1.07 -23.69
CA LEU A 195 4.72 2.07 -23.05
C LEU A 195 5.16 3.51 -23.33
N LEU A 196 6.46 3.77 -23.40
CA LEU A 196 6.98 5.09 -23.81
C LEU A 196 6.68 5.44 -25.27
N LEU A 197 6.68 4.44 -26.15
CA LEU A 197 6.35 4.62 -27.57
C LEU A 197 4.84 4.74 -27.79
N SER A 198 4.04 3.92 -27.10
CA SER A 198 2.58 3.89 -27.28
C SER A 198 1.81 4.94 -26.49
N ARG A 199 2.43 5.53 -25.45
CA ARG A 199 1.91 6.65 -24.63
C ARG A 199 0.41 6.56 -24.34
N PRO A 200 -0.06 5.51 -23.65
CA PRO A 200 -1.46 5.45 -23.22
C PRO A 200 -1.78 6.62 -22.27
N ASP A 201 -3.06 6.99 -22.16
CA ASP A 201 -3.49 7.98 -21.16
C ASP A 201 -3.23 7.46 -19.74
N TYR A 202 -3.56 6.18 -19.49
CA TYR A 202 -3.30 5.53 -18.20
C TYR A 202 -2.74 4.11 -18.36
N THR A 203 -1.80 3.76 -17.49
CA THR A 203 -1.33 2.37 -17.30
C THR A 203 -1.54 1.94 -15.86
N ILE A 204 -2.22 0.81 -15.68
CA ILE A 204 -2.41 0.19 -14.36
C ILE A 204 -1.35 -0.87 -14.15
N PHE A 205 -0.55 -0.72 -13.11
CA PHE A 205 0.48 -1.66 -12.74
C PHE A 205 0.00 -2.45 -11.52
N ASP A 206 -0.44 -3.68 -11.75
CA ASP A 206 -0.84 -4.58 -10.67
C ASP A 206 0.39 -5.18 -9.98
N GLU A 207 0.30 -5.32 -8.67
CA GLU A 207 1.32 -5.92 -7.81
C GLU A 207 2.76 -5.35 -7.95
N MET A 208 2.93 -4.05 -7.70
CA MET A 208 4.27 -3.47 -7.58
C MET A 208 4.96 -3.96 -6.29
N ARG A 209 6.07 -4.70 -6.44
CA ARG A 209 6.76 -5.36 -5.33
C ARG A 209 8.25 -5.04 -5.29
N ASN A 210 8.91 -5.08 -6.44
CA ASN A 210 10.38 -5.01 -6.52
C ASN A 210 10.86 -3.59 -6.83
N PRO A 211 12.11 -3.21 -6.48
CA PRO A 211 12.66 -1.89 -6.78
C PRO A 211 12.48 -1.42 -8.21
N GLU A 212 12.63 -2.32 -9.19
CA GLU A 212 12.50 -2.04 -10.62
C GLU A 212 11.07 -1.60 -10.99
N ASP A 213 10.05 -2.09 -10.27
CA ASP A 213 8.65 -1.72 -10.52
C ASP A 213 8.40 -0.25 -10.18
N PHE A 214 8.99 0.22 -9.08
CA PHE A 214 8.90 1.61 -8.65
C PHE A 214 9.66 2.54 -9.59
N GLN A 215 10.79 2.07 -10.12
CA GLN A 215 11.56 2.81 -11.13
C GLN A 215 10.74 2.94 -12.42
N LEU A 216 10.24 1.82 -12.96
CA LEU A 216 9.38 1.80 -14.14
C LEU A 216 8.16 2.71 -13.99
N PHE A 217 7.48 2.64 -12.84
CA PHE A 217 6.36 3.54 -12.53
C PHE A 217 6.78 5.02 -12.60
N SER A 218 7.93 5.35 -12.01
CA SER A 218 8.43 6.73 -11.94
C SER A 218 8.81 7.25 -13.32
N ASP A 219 9.50 6.44 -14.12
CA ASP A 219 9.95 6.81 -15.46
C ASP A 219 8.76 7.06 -16.40
N LEU A 220 7.76 6.18 -16.38
CA LEU A 220 6.52 6.36 -17.15
C LEU A 220 5.73 7.59 -16.71
N ARG A 221 5.64 7.85 -15.39
CA ARG A 221 5.00 9.06 -14.86
C ARG A 221 5.69 10.33 -15.34
N LEU A 222 7.02 10.38 -15.25
CA LEU A 222 7.80 11.53 -15.69
C LEU A 222 7.75 11.74 -17.20
N ALA A 223 7.52 10.68 -17.98
CA ALA A 223 7.26 10.75 -19.41
C ALA A 223 5.83 11.22 -19.77
N GLY A 224 4.97 11.49 -18.78
CA GLY A 224 3.61 12.00 -18.96
C GLY A 224 2.52 10.94 -19.10
N VAL A 225 2.83 9.66 -18.86
CA VAL A 225 1.82 8.60 -18.81
C VAL A 225 1.15 8.64 -17.43
N GLY A 226 -0.19 8.63 -17.38
CA GLY A 226 -0.91 8.45 -16.13
C GLY A 226 -0.66 7.04 -15.58
N MET A 227 -0.28 6.89 -14.32
CA MET A 227 0.00 5.59 -13.71
C MET A 227 -0.90 5.32 -12.51
N VAL A 228 -1.39 4.08 -12.44
CA VAL A 228 -2.13 3.54 -11.29
C VAL A 228 -1.36 2.34 -10.76
N GLY A 229 -0.69 2.46 -9.61
CA GLY A 229 0.13 1.39 -9.04
C GLY A 229 -0.58 0.68 -7.89
N VAL A 230 -0.71 -0.64 -7.95
CA VAL A 230 -1.28 -1.44 -6.87
C VAL A 230 -0.17 -1.94 -5.95
N ILE A 231 -0.21 -1.55 -4.67
CA ILE A 231 0.84 -1.84 -3.70
C ILE A 231 0.25 -2.49 -2.45
N HIS A 232 0.94 -3.51 -1.93
CA HIS A 232 0.64 -4.08 -0.62
C HIS A 232 1.22 -3.18 0.47
N ALA A 233 0.37 -2.63 1.32
CA ALA A 233 0.79 -1.73 2.40
C ALA A 233 -0.12 -1.88 3.61
N THR A 234 0.47 -1.79 4.80
CA THR A 234 -0.25 -1.80 6.08
C THR A 234 -0.87 -0.44 6.38
N THR A 235 -0.23 0.65 5.92
CA THR A 235 -0.71 2.02 6.05
C THR A 235 -0.68 2.73 4.69
N ALA A 236 -1.35 3.88 4.58
CA ALA A 236 -1.36 4.65 3.34
C ALA A 236 -0.01 5.32 3.08
N VAL A 237 0.67 5.76 4.14
CA VAL A 237 1.99 6.41 4.04
C VAL A 237 3.08 5.43 3.61
N ASP A 238 3.02 4.15 4.00
CA ASP A 238 3.98 3.12 3.59
C ASP A 238 4.09 3.00 2.07
N ALA A 239 2.99 3.20 1.33
CA ALA A 239 2.98 3.15 -0.12
C ALA A 239 3.88 4.24 -0.74
N ILE A 240 3.89 5.44 -0.13
CA ILE A 240 4.74 6.57 -0.55
C ILE A 240 6.19 6.31 -0.13
N GLN A 241 6.41 5.78 1.07
CA GLN A 241 7.76 5.50 1.59
C GLN A 241 8.55 4.56 0.68
N ARG A 242 7.88 3.66 -0.05
CA ARG A 242 8.56 2.79 -1.02
C ARG A 242 9.27 3.54 -2.15
N PHE A 243 8.93 4.79 -2.42
CA PHE A 243 9.61 5.61 -3.43
C PHE A 243 10.78 6.41 -2.86
N ILE A 244 10.90 6.53 -1.53
CA ILE A 244 11.99 7.25 -0.89
C ILE A 244 13.31 6.53 -1.17
N GLY A 245 14.32 7.30 -1.60
CA GLY A 245 15.64 6.79 -1.97
C GLY A 245 15.72 6.19 -3.38
N LYS A 246 14.59 6.08 -4.09
CA LYS A 246 14.54 5.69 -5.51
C LYS A 246 14.40 6.90 -6.42
N VAL A 247 13.69 7.93 -5.94
CA VAL A 247 13.52 9.20 -6.63
C VAL A 247 13.84 10.37 -5.70
N GLU A 248 14.22 11.50 -6.28
CA GLU A 248 14.43 12.72 -5.51
C GLU A 248 13.13 13.15 -4.82
N LEU A 249 13.26 13.59 -3.57
CA LEU A 249 12.11 13.93 -2.73
C LEU A 249 11.17 14.96 -3.40
N GLY A 250 11.75 15.98 -4.04
CA GLY A 250 10.99 17.03 -4.72
C GLY A 250 10.17 16.54 -5.91
N MET A 251 10.53 15.39 -6.50
CA MET A 251 9.80 14.78 -7.61
C MET A 251 8.64 13.91 -7.15
N ILE A 252 8.58 13.50 -5.87
CA ILE A 252 7.55 12.58 -5.39
C ILE A 252 6.15 13.08 -5.72
N PRO A 253 5.75 14.35 -5.49
CA PRO A 253 4.39 14.81 -5.82
C PRO A 253 4.09 14.85 -7.32
N SER A 254 5.11 14.93 -8.18
CA SER A 254 4.96 14.83 -9.64
C SER A 254 4.79 13.39 -10.11
N ILE A 255 5.29 12.42 -9.35
CA ILE A 255 5.17 10.99 -9.65
C ILE A 255 3.92 10.40 -9.01
N ILE A 256 3.63 10.77 -7.76
CA ILE A 256 2.49 10.33 -6.95
C ILE A 256 1.79 11.56 -6.41
N ASP A 257 0.59 11.82 -6.91
CA ASP A 257 -0.24 12.91 -6.41
C ASP A 257 -1.39 12.39 -5.54
N THR A 258 -1.79 11.13 -5.69
CA THR A 258 -2.94 10.53 -5.01
C THR A 258 -2.63 9.13 -4.49
N VAL A 259 -2.99 8.85 -3.23
CA VAL A 259 -2.95 7.51 -2.65
C VAL A 259 -4.33 7.15 -2.15
N ILE A 260 -4.89 6.05 -2.63
CA ILE A 260 -6.17 5.49 -2.24
C ILE A 260 -5.90 4.25 -1.41
N PHE A 261 -6.27 4.28 -0.13
CA PHE A 261 -6.08 3.17 0.78
C PHE A 261 -7.37 2.34 0.88
N MET A 262 -7.27 1.08 0.48
CA MET A 262 -8.35 0.11 0.49
C MET A 262 -8.35 -0.69 1.79
N HIS A 263 -9.51 -0.79 2.43
CA HIS A 263 -9.70 -1.63 3.61
C HIS A 263 -11.06 -2.30 3.56
N LYS A 264 -11.08 -3.65 3.72
CA LYS A 264 -12.31 -4.46 3.66
C LYS A 264 -13.18 -4.21 2.41
N GLY A 265 -12.53 -3.96 1.27
CA GLY A 265 -13.23 -3.73 0.01
C GLY A 265 -13.75 -2.30 -0.20
N GLU A 266 -13.47 -1.37 0.71
CA GLU A 266 -13.90 0.03 0.63
C GLU A 266 -12.71 0.99 0.58
N VAL A 267 -12.93 2.19 0.02
CA VAL A 267 -11.96 3.29 0.10
C VAL A 267 -12.02 3.88 1.50
N ASN A 268 -11.01 3.58 2.32
CA ASN A 268 -10.96 4.02 3.71
C ASN A 268 -10.31 5.39 3.89
N ARG A 269 -9.28 5.70 3.09
CA ARG A 269 -8.54 6.96 3.17
C ARG A 269 -8.03 7.36 1.79
N VAL A 270 -7.98 8.66 1.55
CA VAL A 270 -7.35 9.23 0.36
C VAL A 270 -6.33 10.26 0.79
N LEU A 271 -5.06 10.02 0.51
CA LEU A 271 -3.99 10.99 0.72
C LEU A 271 -3.67 11.71 -0.59
N ALA A 272 -3.32 12.98 -0.47
CA ALA A 272 -2.76 13.77 -1.56
C ALA A 272 -1.45 14.42 -1.12
N LEU A 273 -0.59 14.67 -2.10
CA LEU A 273 0.76 15.18 -1.86
C LEU A 273 0.91 16.57 -2.48
N LYS A 274 1.72 17.42 -1.85
CA LYS A 274 2.17 18.69 -2.42
C LYS A 274 3.55 19.06 -1.89
N THR A 275 4.38 19.66 -2.74
CA THR A 275 5.64 20.26 -2.33
C THR A 275 5.41 21.67 -1.81
N THR A 276 6.03 22.01 -0.69
CA THR A 276 6.07 23.38 -0.16
C THR A 276 7.47 23.67 0.37
N VAL A 277 7.91 24.92 0.31
CA VAL A 277 9.11 25.36 1.04
C VAL A 277 8.66 25.91 2.38
N LYS A 278 9.12 25.30 3.47
CA LYS A 278 8.84 25.76 4.84
C LYS A 278 9.86 25.22 5.82
N VAL A 279 9.81 25.68 7.07
CA VAL A 279 10.51 25.02 8.18
C VAL A 279 9.75 23.74 8.53
N PRO A 280 10.39 22.55 8.44
CA PRO A 280 9.74 21.29 8.78
C PRO A 280 9.28 21.21 10.24
N HIS A 281 8.22 20.45 10.49
CA HIS A 281 7.72 20.19 11.83
C HIS A 281 8.83 19.59 12.72
N GLY A 282 9.01 20.16 13.91
CA GLY A 282 10.06 19.77 14.86
C GLY A 282 11.39 20.53 14.73
N LEU A 283 11.54 21.43 13.75
CA LEU A 283 12.67 22.36 13.63
C LEU A 283 12.22 23.80 13.98
N GLN A 284 13.13 24.61 14.55
CA GLN A 284 12.79 25.93 15.12
C GLN A 284 13.56 27.12 14.51
N SER A 285 14.44 26.91 13.52
CA SER A 285 15.18 28.01 12.86
C SER A 285 14.73 28.21 11.42
N GLU A 286 14.54 29.47 11.01
CA GLU A 286 14.14 29.85 9.64
C GLU A 286 15.21 29.51 8.59
N ASP A 287 16.49 29.51 8.99
CA ASP A 287 17.62 29.08 8.13
C ASP A 287 17.54 27.59 7.75
N LEU A 288 16.61 26.83 8.35
CA LEU A 288 16.36 25.43 8.05
C LEU A 288 15.23 25.22 7.03
N ALA A 289 14.67 26.30 6.46
CA ALA A 289 13.66 26.21 5.41
C ALA A 289 14.17 25.38 4.22
N ARG A 290 13.37 24.41 3.79
CA ARG A 290 13.73 23.47 2.72
C ARG A 290 12.48 22.97 2.01
N PRO A 291 12.62 22.31 0.84
CA PRO A 291 11.53 21.58 0.24
C PRO A 291 11.02 20.48 1.19
N VAL A 292 9.73 20.53 1.50
CA VAL A 292 9.00 19.55 2.29
C VAL A 292 7.84 19.03 1.44
N VAL A 293 7.74 17.71 1.35
CA VAL A 293 6.55 17.07 0.80
C VAL A 293 5.53 16.94 1.92
N VAL A 294 4.42 17.66 1.81
CA VAL A 294 3.30 17.57 2.75
C VAL A 294 2.30 16.57 2.21
N ILE A 295 2.01 15.56 3.02
CA ILE A 295 0.96 14.58 2.76
C ILE A 295 -0.24 14.97 3.61
N TYR A 296 -1.40 15.10 2.99
CA TYR A 296 -2.64 15.51 3.65
C TYR A 296 -3.78 14.59 3.26
N ASP A 297 -4.75 14.44 4.16
CA ASP A 297 -5.99 13.75 3.84
C ASP A 297 -6.79 14.60 2.83
N PHE A 298 -7.06 14.03 1.66
CA PHE A 298 -7.65 14.76 0.53
C PHE A 298 -9.10 15.18 0.81
N ILE A 299 -9.84 14.38 1.58
CA ILE A 299 -11.26 14.62 1.86
C ILE A 299 -11.41 15.79 2.83
N THR A 300 -10.68 15.75 3.95
CA THR A 300 -10.73 16.75 5.02
C THR A 300 -9.80 17.94 4.79
N GLY A 301 -8.76 17.78 3.99
CA GLY A 301 -7.70 18.78 3.78
C GLY A 301 -6.67 18.85 4.91
N LYS A 302 -6.78 18.01 5.94
CA LYS A 302 -5.90 18.06 7.12
C LYS A 302 -4.51 17.48 6.80
N PRO A 303 -3.43 18.19 7.15
CA PRO A 303 -2.08 17.68 6.93
C PRO A 303 -1.78 16.54 7.90
N MET A 304 -1.21 15.45 7.37
CA MET A 304 -1.01 14.19 8.10
C MET A 304 0.46 13.91 8.35
N PHE A 305 1.29 14.03 7.31
CA PHE A 305 2.72 13.75 7.38
C PHE A 305 3.53 14.81 6.64
N GLU A 306 4.79 14.95 7.04
CA GLU A 306 5.83 15.69 6.33
C GLU A 306 6.97 14.74 5.96
N ILE A 307 7.43 14.84 4.72
CA ILE A 307 8.65 14.17 4.28
C ILE A 307 9.67 15.25 3.92
N TYR A 308 10.85 15.18 4.53
CA TYR A 308 11.94 16.11 4.28
C TYR A 308 13.29 15.45 4.48
N THR A 309 14.31 16.02 3.84
CA THR A 309 15.70 15.57 3.97
C THR A 309 16.45 16.45 4.96
N PHE A 310 17.24 15.83 5.85
CA PHE A 310 18.16 16.50 6.76
C PHE A 310 19.49 15.75 6.77
N GLY A 311 20.55 16.41 6.28
CA GLY A 311 21.80 15.74 5.92
C GLY A 311 21.55 14.77 4.76
N GLU A 312 22.03 13.53 4.89
CA GLU A 312 21.82 12.45 3.91
C GLU A 312 20.61 11.55 4.22
N ARG A 313 19.81 11.91 5.23
CA ARG A 313 18.68 11.10 5.69
C ARG A 313 17.36 11.76 5.34
N THR A 314 16.42 10.95 4.87
CA THR A 314 15.03 11.37 4.64
C THR A 314 14.19 10.95 5.84
N PHE A 315 13.41 11.88 6.37
CA PHE A 315 12.53 11.70 7.51
C PHE A 315 11.08 11.74 7.05
N VAL A 316 10.26 10.85 7.62
CA VAL A 316 8.80 10.86 7.49
C VAL A 316 8.25 11.14 8.88
N VAL A 317 7.66 12.32 9.06
CA VAL A 317 7.24 12.82 10.37
C VAL A 317 5.72 12.95 10.40
N PRO A 318 5.02 12.27 11.32
CA PRO A 318 3.60 12.51 11.53
C PRO A 318 3.40 13.86 12.22
N ILE A 319 2.42 14.63 11.74
CA ILE A 319 2.11 15.97 12.23
C ILE A 319 0.66 16.11 12.73
N SER A 320 -0.06 15.00 12.78
CA SER A 320 -1.39 14.88 13.38
C SER A 320 -1.46 13.65 14.26
N ARG A 321 -2.39 13.64 15.23
CA ARG A 321 -2.62 12.48 16.11
C ARG A 321 -3.04 11.25 15.30
N GLU A 322 -3.89 11.45 14.29
CA GLU A 322 -4.33 10.38 13.39
C GLU A 322 -3.15 9.77 12.62
N ALA A 323 -2.20 10.60 12.18
CA ALA A 323 -0.99 10.15 11.49
C ALA A 323 -0.02 9.41 12.41
N ALA A 324 0.17 9.90 13.63
CA ALA A 324 1.03 9.24 14.62
C ALA A 324 0.49 7.85 14.97
N ARG A 325 -0.82 7.74 15.19
CA ARG A 325 -1.50 6.47 15.45
C ARG A 325 -1.42 5.51 14.25
N GLU A 326 -1.47 6.02 13.02
CA GLU A 326 -1.30 5.21 11.82
C GLU A 326 0.13 4.65 11.70
N LEU A 327 1.14 5.47 11.99
CA LEU A 327 2.55 5.10 11.79
C LEU A 327 3.13 4.26 12.93
N TYR A 328 2.74 4.55 14.18
CA TYR A 328 3.33 3.96 15.38
C TYR A 328 2.36 3.04 16.15
N GLY A 329 1.08 3.03 15.78
CA GLY A 329 0.04 2.26 16.46
C GLY A 329 -0.59 2.99 17.66
N PRO A 330 -1.60 2.36 18.30
CA PRO A 330 -2.36 2.98 19.41
C PRO A 330 -1.58 3.06 20.74
N GLU A 331 -0.50 2.30 20.91
CA GLU A 331 0.30 2.28 22.15
C GLU A 331 1.42 3.33 22.15
N GLU A 332 1.76 3.89 20.99
CA GLU A 332 2.74 4.96 20.82
C GLU A 332 2.01 6.27 20.44
N GLU A 333 1.00 6.65 21.22
CA GLU A 333 0.63 8.06 21.26
C GLU A 333 1.88 8.82 21.75
N PRO A 334 2.41 9.80 20.99
CA PRO A 334 3.22 10.82 21.62
C PRO A 334 2.31 11.38 22.71
N VAL A 335 2.72 11.27 23.97
CA VAL A 335 2.02 11.89 25.09
C VAL A 335 2.06 13.40 24.82
N GLU A 336 1.08 13.88 24.06
CA GLU A 336 0.79 15.26 23.74
C GLU A 336 -0.18 15.84 24.77
N GLU A 337 -0.36 15.16 25.89
CA GLU A 337 -1.16 15.65 27.01
C GLU A 337 -0.24 16.17 28.12
N ALA A 338 -0.46 17.46 28.41
CA ALA A 338 0.09 18.24 29.52
C ALA A 338 1.57 18.65 29.42
N ARG A 339 1.89 19.60 28.53
CA ARG A 339 2.85 20.67 28.92
C ARG A 339 2.18 21.58 29.96
N LYS A 340 1.89 21.03 31.14
CA LYS A 340 1.48 21.80 32.32
C LYS A 340 2.75 22.13 33.08
N GLY A 341 3.27 23.33 32.85
CA GLY A 341 4.35 23.84 33.68
C GLY A 341 5.21 24.87 32.95
N VAL A 342 5.38 26.03 33.58
CA VAL A 342 6.43 26.97 33.21
C VAL A 342 7.78 26.31 33.49
N ALA A 343 8.69 26.32 32.52
CA ALA A 343 10.04 25.80 32.70
C ALA A 343 10.69 26.45 33.93
N LEU A 344 11.20 25.63 34.85
CA LEU A 344 11.83 26.12 36.07
C LEU A 344 13.20 26.74 35.74
N PRO A 345 13.42 28.02 36.07
CA PRO A 345 14.74 28.62 35.93
C PRO A 345 15.70 27.96 36.92
N TYR A 346 16.94 27.78 36.50
CA TYR A 346 18.00 27.23 37.34
C TYR A 346 19.34 27.88 37.03
N VAL A 347 20.26 27.80 37.98
CA VAL A 347 21.68 28.09 37.80
C VAL A 347 22.45 26.78 37.83
N ILE A 348 23.30 26.55 36.81
CA ILE A 348 24.17 25.36 36.79
C ILE A 348 25.55 25.69 37.34
N HIS A 349 25.95 24.94 38.37
CA HIS A 349 27.32 24.95 38.88
C HIS A 349 28.06 23.71 38.41
N VAL A 350 29.02 23.91 37.51
CA VAL A 350 29.89 22.84 37.01
C VAL A 350 31.03 22.62 38.02
N ARG A 351 31.00 21.50 38.75
CA ARG A 351 32.07 21.11 39.68
C ARG A 351 32.97 20.06 39.04
N LYS A 352 34.10 19.73 39.70
CA LYS A 352 35.08 18.75 39.20
C LYS A 352 34.46 17.37 38.97
N LYS A 353 33.60 16.91 39.87
CA LYS A 353 32.99 15.55 39.84
C LYS A 353 31.50 15.53 39.46
N SER A 354 30.79 16.65 39.52
CA SER A 354 29.34 16.71 39.33
C SER A 354 28.85 18.00 38.66
N TYR A 355 27.64 17.94 38.13
CA TYR A 355 26.82 19.09 37.75
C TYR A 355 25.79 19.32 38.85
N ILE A 356 25.65 20.56 39.32
CA ILE A 356 24.65 20.94 40.31
C ILE A 356 23.69 21.92 39.65
N PHE A 357 22.40 21.56 39.62
CA PHE A 357 21.31 22.41 39.16
C PHE A 357 20.65 23.03 40.38
N ASP A 358 20.76 24.35 40.53
CA ASP A 358 20.22 25.11 41.65
C ASP A 358 18.95 25.85 41.23
N PHE A 359 17.84 25.51 41.88
CA PHE A 359 16.51 26.06 41.65
C PHE A 359 16.08 27.03 42.77
N GLY A 360 16.94 27.23 43.77
CA GLY A 360 16.65 28.00 44.97
C GLY A 360 15.86 27.22 46.03
N ARG A 361 16.03 27.59 47.31
CA ARG A 361 15.38 26.91 48.45
C ARG A 361 13.85 26.96 48.42
N GLY A 362 13.26 27.95 47.75
CA GLY A 362 11.80 28.06 47.58
C GLY A 362 11.17 26.93 46.75
N LYS A 363 11.99 26.12 46.07
CA LYS A 363 11.55 24.96 45.29
C LYS A 363 11.90 23.62 45.94
N ALA A 364 12.42 23.62 47.18
CA ALA A 364 12.78 22.40 47.89
C ALA A 364 11.57 21.49 48.13
N GLY A 365 11.75 20.18 47.95
CA GLY A 365 10.72 19.16 48.16
C GLY A 365 9.77 18.95 46.97
N LYS A 366 9.88 19.75 45.91
CA LYS A 366 9.05 19.61 44.69
C LYS A 366 9.63 18.56 43.74
N THR A 367 8.76 17.81 43.08
CA THR A 367 9.13 16.85 42.04
C THR A 367 9.28 17.58 40.70
N VAL A 368 10.36 17.27 39.98
CA VAL A 368 10.64 17.87 38.68
C VAL A 368 11.07 16.82 37.66
N THR A 369 10.69 17.05 36.41
CA THR A 369 11.07 16.23 35.27
C THR A 369 12.07 16.97 34.38
N ALA A 370 13.15 16.29 34.02
CA ALA A 370 14.26 16.84 33.27
C ALA A 370 14.24 16.35 31.81
N TYR A 371 14.39 17.28 30.88
CA TYR A 371 14.36 17.01 29.44
C TYR A 371 15.59 17.60 28.75
N LEU A 372 15.99 16.98 27.64
CA LEU A 372 16.89 17.54 26.65
C LEU A 372 16.14 17.62 25.31
N GLY A 373 15.71 18.82 24.94
CA GLY A 373 14.75 18.98 23.84
C GLY A 373 13.41 18.32 24.18
N SER A 374 12.94 17.40 23.34
CA SER A 374 11.74 16.58 23.58
C SER A 374 12.01 15.27 24.31
N ARG A 375 13.28 14.93 24.57
CA ARG A 375 13.67 13.67 25.19
C ARG A 375 13.62 13.78 26.72
N PHE A 376 12.79 12.96 27.35
CA PHE A 376 12.81 12.76 28.80
C PHE A 376 14.15 12.14 29.23
N LEU A 377 14.75 12.69 30.29
CA LEU A 377 15.97 12.18 30.89
C LEU A 377 15.70 11.45 32.20
N PHE A 378 15.04 12.12 33.16
CA PHE A 378 14.73 11.58 34.49
C PHE A 378 13.71 12.48 35.22
N ALA A 379 13.10 11.94 36.27
CA ALA A 379 12.32 12.68 37.27
C ALA A 379 13.03 12.58 38.63
N ASP A 380 13.07 13.66 39.40
CA ASP A 380 13.71 13.69 40.72
C ASP A 380 13.11 14.75 41.64
N ILE A 381 13.34 14.65 42.94
CA ILE A 381 12.87 15.61 43.95
C ILE A 381 13.98 16.61 44.25
N ILE A 382 13.66 17.91 44.23
CA ILE A 382 14.60 18.95 44.61
C ILE A 382 14.95 18.80 46.10
N SER A 383 16.25 18.63 46.40
CA SER A 383 16.71 18.41 47.77
C SER A 383 16.34 19.58 48.71
N LYS A 384 16.43 19.37 50.04
CA LYS A 384 16.22 20.42 51.05
C LYS A 384 17.08 21.68 50.84
N SER A 385 18.19 21.55 50.11
CA SER A 385 19.08 22.66 49.76
C SER A 385 18.64 23.47 48.54
N GLY A 386 17.60 23.04 47.81
CA GLY A 386 17.13 23.66 46.57
C GLY A 386 17.83 23.15 45.31
N THR A 387 18.55 22.03 45.38
CA THR A 387 19.42 21.57 44.28
C THR A 387 19.20 20.11 43.86
N ILE A 388 19.52 19.81 42.60
CA ILE A 388 19.67 18.46 42.04
C ILE A 388 21.12 18.27 41.60
N LYS A 389 21.72 17.13 41.95
CA LYS A 389 23.13 16.84 41.71
C LYS A 389 23.29 15.62 40.80
N ILE A 390 23.98 15.80 39.68
CA ILE A 390 24.28 14.72 38.72
C ILE A 390 25.79 14.47 38.69
N GLU A 391 26.22 13.25 39.05
CA GLU A 391 27.62 12.84 38.99
C GLU A 391 28.10 12.68 37.54
N LYS A 392 29.24 13.29 37.16
CA LYS A 392 29.77 13.26 35.78
C LYS A 392 30.09 11.85 35.26
N ARG A 393 30.38 10.92 36.18
CA ARG A 393 30.67 9.53 35.85
C ARG A 393 29.42 8.71 35.48
N SER A 394 28.23 9.18 35.86
CA SER A 394 26.96 8.52 35.58
C SER A 394 26.58 8.63 34.10
N LYS A 395 25.68 7.76 33.63
CA LYS A 395 25.12 7.81 32.27
C LYS A 395 24.49 9.19 31.97
N LEU A 396 23.74 9.74 32.93
CA LEU A 396 23.16 11.09 32.86
C LEU A 396 24.23 12.19 32.81
N GLY A 397 25.29 12.05 33.61
CA GLY A 397 26.40 13.02 33.61
C GLY A 397 27.12 13.13 32.26
N ARG A 398 27.23 12.03 31.51
CA ARG A 398 27.78 12.05 30.14
C ARG A 398 26.84 12.78 29.17
N ILE A 399 25.54 12.50 29.24
CA ILE A 399 24.51 13.17 28.42
C ILE A 399 24.50 14.68 28.67
N VAL A 400 24.58 15.12 29.94
CA VAL A 400 24.66 16.55 30.29
C VAL A 400 25.93 17.18 29.73
N LYS A 401 27.07 16.48 29.79
CA LYS A 401 28.34 16.98 29.23
C LYS A 401 28.23 17.22 27.72
N ASP A 402 27.66 16.27 27.00
CA ASP A 402 27.52 16.33 25.54
C ASP A 402 26.49 17.40 25.13
N ALA A 403 25.41 17.56 25.89
CA ALA A 403 24.45 18.65 25.69
C ALA A 403 25.12 20.02 25.86
N MET A 404 25.91 20.20 26.94
CA MET A 404 26.59 21.48 27.21
C MET A 404 27.66 21.80 26.17
N SER A 405 28.40 20.82 25.65
CA SER A 405 29.38 21.06 24.58
C SER A 405 28.72 21.47 23.26
N GLN A 406 27.47 21.08 23.05
CA GLN A 406 26.65 21.47 21.91
C GLN A 406 25.81 22.74 22.17
N GLY A 407 26.02 23.43 23.30
CA GLY A 407 25.28 24.63 23.69
C GLY A 407 23.82 24.37 24.09
N GLN A 408 23.40 23.11 24.18
CA GLN A 408 22.07 22.73 24.61
C GLN A 408 21.97 22.77 26.15
N ARG A 409 20.77 23.11 26.64
CA ARG A 409 20.46 23.16 28.07
C ARG A 409 19.37 22.14 28.39
N LEU A 410 19.46 21.59 29.59
CA LEU A 410 18.35 20.79 30.12
C LEU A 410 17.19 21.74 30.45
N VAL A 411 15.98 21.25 30.31
CA VAL A 411 14.77 21.96 30.73
C VAL A 411 14.10 21.15 31.83
N PHE A 412 13.72 21.82 32.91
CA PHE A 412 13.05 21.19 34.05
C PHE A 412 11.63 21.71 34.15
N TYR A 413 10.67 20.82 34.35
CA TYR A 413 9.27 21.16 34.62
C TYR A 413 8.91 20.69 36.02
N GLU A 414 8.16 21.51 36.74
CA GLU A 414 7.55 21.12 38.02
C GLU A 414 6.37 20.19 37.72
N GLU A 415 6.30 19.03 38.38
CA GLU A 415 5.07 18.23 38.35
C GLU A 415 4.07 18.86 39.31
N GLU A 416 2.86 19.19 38.82
CA GLU A 416 1.74 19.54 39.68
C GLU A 416 1.27 18.27 40.40
N GLU A 417 1.07 18.34 41.72
CA GLU A 417 0.55 17.22 42.55
C GLU A 417 -0.81 16.69 42.07
#